data_AF-A0A7W0SAZ5-F1
#
_entry.id   AF-A0A7W0SAZ5-F1
#
_cell.length_a   1.000
_cell.length_b   1.000
_cell.length_c   1.000
_cell.angle_alpha   90.00
_cell.angle_beta   90.00
_cell.angle_gamma   90.00
#
_symmetry.space_group_name_H-M   'P 1'
#
loop_
_entity.id
_entity.type
_entity.pdbx_description
1 polymer ?
#
loop_
_entity_poly.entity_id
_entity_poly.type
_entity_poly.pdbx_seq_one_letter_code
_entity_poly.pdbx_strand_id
1 'polypeptide(L)' 'MDGWHWIVRDSSGAELPSSEELPSREEAEAWMGREWRSLLEGGGESVTLVGDGVEHYTMGLTVF' A
#
# COMPACT_ATOMS: atom_id res chain seq x y z
N MET A 1 6.41 -17.00 -8.04
CA MET A 1 6.54 -16.36 -6.72
C MET A 1 5.98 -15.01 -6.94
N ASP A 2 4.78 -14.80 -6.42
CA ASP A 2 4.05 -13.55 -6.54
C ASP A 2 4.54 -12.66 -5.39
N GLY A 3 5.08 -11.48 -5.70
CA GLY A 3 5.69 -10.62 -4.69
C GLY A 3 4.68 -9.82 -3.87
N TRP A 4 5.20 -9.04 -2.92
CA TRP A 4 4.41 -8.19 -2.03
C TRP A 4 4.28 -6.78 -2.59
N HIS A 5 3.09 -6.19 -2.57
CA HIS A 5 2.92 -4.81 -3.01
C HIS A 5 1.71 -4.15 -2.34
N TRP A 6 1.66 -2.83 -2.44
CA TRP A 6 0.60 -2.02 -1.86
C TRP A 6 -0.28 -1.41 -2.93
N ILE A 7 -1.58 -1.63 -2.82
CA ILE A 7 -2.58 -0.91 -3.61
C ILE A 7 -3.04 0.31 -2.81
N VAL A 8 -2.89 1.49 -3.39
CA VAL A 8 -3.34 2.75 -2.79
C VAL A 8 -4.69 3.11 -3.38
N ARG A 9 -5.63 3.58 -2.56
CA ARG A 9 -6.95 4.02 -3.02
C ARG A 9 -7.28 5.41 -2.48
N ASP A 10 -7.92 6.22 -3.31
CA ASP A 10 -8.41 7.55 -2.93
C ASP A 10 -9.76 7.48 -2.18
N SER A 11 -10.29 8.66 -1.82
CA SER A 11 -11.59 8.80 -1.13
C SER A 11 -12.81 8.29 -1.92
N SER A 12 -12.68 8.12 -3.23
CA SER A 12 -13.71 7.53 -4.10
C SER A 12 -13.54 6.02 -4.26
N GLY A 13 -12.49 5.44 -3.68
CA GLY A 13 -12.11 4.04 -3.83
C GLY A 13 -11.37 3.74 -5.14
N ALA A 14 -10.99 4.76 -5.91
CA ALA A 14 -10.23 4.57 -7.13
C ALA A 14 -8.78 4.20 -6.81
N GLU A 15 -8.24 3.24 -7.54
CA GLU A 15 -6.85 2.82 -7.38
C GLU A 15 -5.90 3.90 -7.90
N LEU A 16 -5.03 4.36 -7.02
CA LEU A 16 -3.90 5.23 -7.31
C LEU A 16 -2.65 4.35 -7.57
N PRO A 17 -1.54 4.93 -8.06
CA PRO A 17 -0.31 4.20 -8.27
C PRO A 17 0.13 3.40 -7.04
N SER A 18 0.40 2.11 -7.25
CA SER A 18 0.82 1.14 -6.25
C SER A 18 2.32 1.18 -5.99
N SER A 19 2.79 0.48 -4.95
CA SER A 19 4.22 0.22 -4.79
C SER A 19 4.76 -0.67 -5.92
N GLU A 20 6.09 -0.69 -6.07
CA GLU A 20 6.76 -1.77 -6.79
C GLU A 20 6.55 -3.12 -6.08
N GLU A 21 6.85 -4.21 -6.80
CA GLU A 21 6.81 -5.56 -6.26
C GLU A 21 8.03 -5.78 -5.34
N LEU A 22 7.77 -6.14 -4.09
CA LEU A 22 8.74 -6.28 -3.02
C LEU A 22 8.97 -7.76 -2.68
N PRO A 23 10.19 -8.13 -2.23
CA PRO A 23 10.55 -9.53 -2.04
C PRO A 23 9.89 -10.18 -0.83
N SER A 24 9.49 -9.37 0.16
CA SER A 24 9.01 -9.84 1.46
C SER A 24 8.00 -8.88 2.08
N ARG A 25 7.16 -9.41 2.98
CA ARG A 25 6.22 -8.60 3.76
C ARG A 25 6.93 -7.55 4.61
N GLU A 26 8.08 -7.89 5.21
CA GLU A 26 8.86 -6.94 6.03
C GLU A 26 9.35 -5.76 5.18
N GLU A 27 9.79 -6.00 3.95
CA GLU A 27 10.17 -4.92 3.03
C GLU A 27 8.97 -4.09 2.59
N ALA A 28 7.80 -4.71 2.38
CA ALA A 28 6.55 -4.01 2.12
C ALA A 28 6.14 -3.10 3.28
N GLU A 29 6.18 -3.60 4.51
CA GLU A 29 5.89 -2.80 5.71
C GLU A 29 6.92 -1.67 5.90
N ALA A 30 8.20 -1.95 5.66
CA ALA A 30 9.25 -0.93 5.72
C ALA A 30 9.09 0.15 4.63
N TRP A 31 8.66 -0.21 3.42
CA TRP A 31 8.34 0.74 2.35
C TRP A 31 7.19 1.65 2.75
N MET A 32 6.10 1.08 3.29
CA MET A 32 4.94 1.85 3.74
C MET A 32 5.32 2.87 4.82
N GLY A 33 6.15 2.46 5.79
CA GLY A 33 6.65 3.38 6.82
C GLY A 33 7.44 4.58 6.29
N ARG A 34 8.01 4.50 5.08
CA ARG A 34 8.72 5.62 4.42
C ARG A 34 7.79 6.44 3.53
N GLU A 35 6.91 5.77 2.77
CA GLU A 35 6.14 6.42 1.71
C GLU A 35 4.75 6.92 2.16
N TRP A 36 4.20 6.47 3.29
CA TRP A 36 2.82 6.77 3.72
C TRP A 36 2.45 8.26 3.61
N ARG A 37 3.38 9.14 3.98
CA ARG A 37 3.14 10.59 3.98
C ARG A 37 3.02 11.14 2.57
N SER A 38 3.91 10.69 1.66
CA SER A 38 3.87 11.05 0.25
C SER A 38 2.58 10.56 -0.41
N LEU A 39 2.15 9.35 -0.07
CA LEU A 39 0.89 8.78 -0.55
C LEU A 39 -0.32 9.59 -0.08
N LEU A 40 -0.35 9.99 1.20
CA LEU A 40 -1.40 10.83 1.77
C LEU A 40 -1.42 12.22 1.12
N GLU A 41 -0.26 12.85 0.94
CA GLU A 41 -0.12 14.14 0.26
C GLU A 41 -0.52 14.05 -1.23
N GLY A 42 -0.35 12.87 -1.85
CA GLY A 42 -0.80 12.55 -3.20
C GLY A 42 -2.29 12.23 -3.33
N GLY A 43 -3.07 12.32 -2.24
CA GLY A 43 -4.52 12.08 -2.25
C GLY A 43 -4.93 10.63 -1.95
N GLY A 44 -3.98 9.77 -1.56
CA GLY A 44 -4.30 8.44 -1.06
C GLY A 44 -5.01 8.50 0.28
N GLU A 45 -6.06 7.72 0.44
CA GLU A 45 -6.86 7.62 1.67
C GLU A 45 -6.69 6.26 2.35
N SER A 46 -6.54 5.19 1.59
CA SER A 46 -6.36 3.84 2.13
C SER A 46 -5.31 3.06 1.34
N VAL A 47 -4.75 2.05 2.00
CA VAL A 47 -3.75 1.15 1.42
C VAL A 47 -4.10 -0.28 1.75
N THR A 48 -3.91 -1.18 0.78
CA THR A 48 -4.13 -2.62 0.92
C THR A 48 -2.84 -3.36 0.60
N LEU A 49 -2.36 -4.18 1.54
CA LEU A 49 -1.22 -5.05 1.29
C LEU A 49 -1.69 -6.29 0.54
N VAL A 50 -1.07 -6.54 -0.61
CA VAL A 50 -1.27 -7.74 -1.40
C VAL A 50 0.02 -8.55 -1.37
N GLY A 51 -0.09 -9.85 -1.15
CA GLY A 51 1.03 -10.79 -1.13
C GLY A 51 0.56 -12.14 -1.63
N ASP A 52 1.33 -12.75 -2.52
CA ASP A 52 0.97 -14.00 -3.19
C ASP A 52 -0.40 -13.94 -3.92
N GLY A 53 -0.74 -12.76 -4.47
CA GLY A 53 -2.02 -12.50 -5.14
C GLY A 53 -3.23 -12.41 -4.20
N VAL A 54 -3.02 -12.35 -2.89
CA VAL A 54 -4.08 -12.28 -1.87
C VAL A 54 -3.99 -10.96 -1.12
N GLU A 55 -5.14 -10.32 -0.86
CA GLU A 55 -5.22 -9.15 0.03
C GLU A 55 -5.08 -9.60 1.49
N HIS A 56 -4.07 -9.10 2.19
CA HIS A 56 -3.79 -9.47 3.59
C HIS A 56 -4.42 -8.51 4.59
N TYR A 57 -4.33 -7.20 4.34
CA TYR A 57 -4.96 -6.20 5.18
C TYR A 57 -5.14 -4.88 4.45
N THR A 58 -6.15 -4.11 4.88
CA THR A 58 -6.42 -2.75 4.43
C THR A 58 -6.42 -1.82 5.63
N MET A 59 -5.79 -0.65 5.48
CA MET A 59 -5.79 0.40 6.50
C MET A 59 -5.87 1.79 5.89
N GLY A 60 -6.37 2.75 6.67
CA GLY A 60 -6.37 4.16 6.27
C GLY A 60 -4.97 4.76 6.36
N LEU A 61 -4.61 5.63 5.42
CA LEU A 61 -3.34 6.37 5.47
C LEU A 61 -3.29 7.40 6.60
N THR A 62 -4.45 7.82 7.10
CA THR A 62 -4.59 8.77 8.21
C THR A 62 -4.38 8.16 9.59
N VAL A 63 -4.25 6.83 9.70
CA VAL A 63 -4.04 6.12 10.97
C VAL A 63 -2.61 5.60 11.16
N PHE A 64 -1.67 5.99 10.28
CA PHE A 64 -0.24 5.67 10.39
C PHE A 64 0.51 6.53 11.42
#